data_AF-A0A836RKG4-F1
#
_entry.id   AF-A0A836RKG4-F1
#
_cell.length_a   1.000
_cell.length_b   1.000
_cell.length_c   1.000
_cell.angle_alpha   90.00
_cell.angle_beta   90.00
_cell.angle_gamma   90.00
#
_symmetry.space_group_name_H-M   'P 1'
#
loop_
_entity.id
_entity.type
_entity.pdbx_description
1 polymer ?
#
loop_
_entity_poly.entity_id
_entity_poly.type
_entity_poly.pdbx_seq_one_letter_code
_entity_poly.pdbx_strand_id
1 'polypeptide(L)'
;PVPQRARVGRIGREYLSETQYLQLSDPRVQEHARRAAGNVTDPGLIALRMEKYVHEKLTNKNFSTMMASAAEVAEKLEGDCTEHAVLLAAMLRVKRIPSRVAVGLVYVESLQAFGGHMWTEAFLNGQWIPLDATLGRGGAGPTHITLAVSSLADEAPSPVTAFLPLMNVLGKIQIEVLKVEWTR
;
A
#
# COMPACT_ATOMS: atom_id res chain seq x y z
N PRO A 1 -13.60 -5.25 0.96
CA PRO A 1 -13.03 -6.58 1.26
C PRO A 1 -12.29 -7.17 0.04
N VAL A 2 -11.13 -7.80 0.26
CA VAL A 2 -10.41 -8.49 -0.82
C VAL A 2 -11.25 -9.69 -1.32
N PRO A 3 -11.49 -9.81 -2.64
CA PRO A 3 -12.33 -10.88 -3.16
C PRO A 3 -11.67 -12.25 -3.02
N GLN A 4 -12.45 -13.28 -2.70
CA GLN A 4 -12.02 -14.68 -2.80
C GLN A 4 -11.99 -15.11 -4.27
N ARG A 5 -11.06 -16.01 -4.64
CA ARG A 5 -10.89 -16.49 -6.02
C ARG A 5 -10.61 -15.35 -7.00
N ALA A 6 -9.77 -14.41 -6.57
CA ALA A 6 -9.47 -13.21 -7.33
C ALA A 6 -8.71 -13.53 -8.62
N ARG A 7 -8.88 -12.69 -9.62
CA ARG A 7 -8.13 -12.73 -10.88
C ARG A 7 -7.36 -11.42 -11.04
N VAL A 8 -6.13 -11.53 -11.52
CA VAL A 8 -5.37 -10.38 -11.98
C VAL A 8 -5.97 -9.93 -13.32
N GLY A 9 -6.46 -8.69 -13.37
CA GLY A 9 -6.96 -8.07 -14.60
C GLY A 9 -5.83 -7.58 -15.52
N ARG A 10 -6.17 -7.27 -16.78
CA ARG A 10 -5.24 -6.58 -17.69
C ARG A 10 -5.16 -5.10 -17.32
N ILE A 11 -3.95 -4.59 -17.17
CA ILE A 11 -3.68 -3.18 -16.86
C ILE A 11 -2.31 -2.77 -17.44
N GLY A 12 -2.00 -1.47 -17.42
CA GLY A 12 -0.73 -0.92 -17.90
C GLY A 12 0.48 -1.61 -17.28
N ARG A 13 1.54 -1.79 -18.09
CA ARG A 13 2.78 -2.48 -17.67
C ARG A 13 3.44 -1.81 -16.47
N GLU A 14 3.31 -0.49 -16.35
CA GLU A 14 3.84 0.31 -15.23
C GLU A 14 3.45 -0.21 -13.83
N TYR A 15 2.31 -0.87 -13.69
CA TYR A 15 1.84 -1.42 -12.42
C TYR A 15 2.42 -2.80 -12.10
N LEU A 16 3.20 -3.38 -13.02
CA LEU A 16 3.88 -4.67 -12.90
C LEU A 16 5.40 -4.55 -13.04
N SER A 17 5.88 -3.43 -13.56
CA SER A 17 7.31 -3.19 -13.79
C SER A 17 8.07 -2.92 -12.49
N GLU A 18 9.35 -3.25 -12.53
CA GLU A 18 10.34 -2.75 -11.59
C GLU A 18 10.57 -1.25 -11.81
N THR A 19 10.93 -0.55 -10.73
CA THR A 19 11.28 0.89 -10.74
C THR A 19 12.39 1.15 -9.72
N GLN A 20 12.99 2.34 -9.73
CA GLN A 20 13.99 2.76 -8.73
C GLN A 20 13.45 2.82 -7.29
N TYR A 21 12.13 2.71 -7.10
CA TYR A 21 11.49 2.64 -5.79
C TYR A 21 10.96 1.23 -5.47
N LEU A 22 10.74 0.40 -6.49
CA LEU A 22 10.11 -0.93 -6.39
C LEU A 22 11.00 -2.00 -7.04
N GLN A 23 12.16 -2.26 -6.45
CA GLN A 23 13.17 -3.22 -6.94
C GLN A 23 12.68 -4.67 -6.81
N LEU A 24 12.09 -5.23 -7.86
CA LEU A 24 11.55 -6.59 -7.86
C LEU A 24 12.66 -7.65 -7.95
N SER A 25 13.79 -7.31 -8.57
CA SER A 25 14.95 -8.17 -8.71
C SER A 25 15.80 -8.27 -7.43
N ASP A 26 15.57 -7.41 -6.42
CA ASP A 26 16.29 -7.48 -5.16
C ASP A 26 15.98 -8.81 -4.45
N PRO A 27 16.99 -9.61 -4.07
CA PRO A 27 16.79 -10.94 -3.50
C PRO A 27 16.04 -10.92 -2.17
N ARG A 28 16.14 -9.84 -1.39
CA ARG A 28 15.42 -9.68 -0.12
C ARG A 28 13.93 -9.42 -0.37
N VAL A 29 13.61 -8.55 -1.33
CA VAL A 29 12.20 -8.30 -1.75
C VAL A 29 11.56 -9.60 -2.24
N GLN A 30 12.26 -10.38 -3.08
CA GLN A 30 11.78 -11.68 -3.53
C GLN A 30 11.57 -12.67 -2.37
N GLU A 31 12.51 -12.70 -1.43
CA GLU A 31 12.43 -13.59 -0.28
C GLU A 31 11.24 -13.24 0.64
N HIS A 32 11.02 -11.97 0.94
CA HIS A 32 9.83 -11.53 1.69
C HIS A 32 8.54 -11.89 0.94
N ALA A 33 8.48 -11.63 -0.36
CA ALA A 33 7.31 -11.97 -1.17
C ALA A 33 7.02 -13.49 -1.18
N ARG A 34 8.08 -14.31 -1.26
CA ARG A 34 7.98 -15.77 -1.22
C ARG A 34 7.52 -16.27 0.15
N ARG A 35 8.13 -15.77 1.24
CA ARG A 35 7.76 -16.13 2.62
C ARG A 35 6.31 -15.78 2.93
N ALA A 36 5.88 -14.58 2.57
CA ALA A 36 4.52 -14.11 2.81
C ALA A 36 3.48 -14.94 2.06
N ALA A 37 3.71 -15.21 0.77
CA ALA A 37 2.78 -16.01 -0.03
C ALA A 37 2.68 -17.46 0.45
N GLY A 38 3.82 -18.07 0.79
CA GLY A 38 3.92 -19.51 1.01
C GLY A 38 3.51 -20.29 -0.25
N ASN A 39 2.66 -21.31 -0.09
CA ASN A 39 2.17 -22.16 -1.19
C ASN A 39 0.85 -21.68 -1.82
N VAL A 40 0.36 -20.50 -1.45
CA VAL A 40 -0.90 -19.99 -1.99
C VAL A 40 -0.71 -19.46 -3.41
N THR A 41 -1.68 -19.75 -4.26
CA THR A 41 -1.74 -19.31 -5.65
C THR A 41 -2.85 -18.29 -5.93
N ASP A 42 -3.85 -18.17 -5.05
CA ASP A 42 -4.94 -17.19 -5.18
C ASP A 42 -4.40 -15.75 -4.98
N PRO A 43 -4.51 -14.85 -5.97
CA PRO A 43 -3.98 -13.49 -5.87
C PRO A 43 -4.54 -12.68 -4.69
N GLY A 44 -5.82 -12.86 -4.36
CA GLY A 44 -6.46 -12.16 -3.25
C GLY A 44 -5.87 -12.60 -1.92
N LEU A 45 -5.74 -13.92 -1.71
CA LEU A 45 -5.14 -14.48 -0.51
C LEU A 45 -3.64 -14.19 -0.42
N ILE A 46 -2.91 -14.15 -1.54
CA ILE A 46 -1.52 -13.68 -1.57
C ILE A 46 -1.46 -12.24 -1.07
N ALA A 47 -2.30 -11.35 -1.62
CA ALA A 47 -2.31 -9.94 -1.23
C ALA A 47 -2.60 -9.74 0.26
N LEU A 48 -3.60 -10.44 0.80
CA LEU A 48 -3.93 -10.45 2.24
C LEU A 48 -2.76 -10.93 3.11
N ARG A 49 -2.10 -12.02 2.70
CA ARG A 49 -0.95 -12.55 3.44
C ARG A 49 0.24 -11.61 3.41
N MET A 50 0.48 -10.95 2.27
CA MET A 50 1.56 -9.97 2.13
C MET A 50 1.30 -8.72 2.96
N GLU A 51 0.08 -8.19 2.95
CA GLU A 51 -0.31 -7.06 3.79
C GLU A 51 -0.05 -7.38 5.27
N LYS A 52 -0.55 -8.53 5.75
CA LYS A 52 -0.31 -8.98 7.13
C LYS A 52 1.17 -9.22 7.43
N TYR A 53 1.91 -9.81 6.50
CA TYR A 53 3.35 -10.07 6.67
C TYR A 53 4.14 -8.78 6.84
N VAL A 54 3.89 -7.77 6.01
CA VAL A 54 4.56 -6.47 6.10
C VAL A 54 4.23 -5.80 7.44
N HIS A 55 2.95 -5.82 7.84
CA HIS A 55 2.51 -5.31 9.15
C HIS A 55 3.28 -5.93 10.32
N GLU A 56 3.46 -7.26 10.29
CA GLU A 56 4.16 -7.99 11.36
C GLU A 56 5.69 -7.80 11.34
N LYS A 57 6.27 -7.40 10.20
CA LYS A 57 7.72 -7.26 10.05
C LYS A 57 8.23 -5.85 10.29
N LEU A 58 7.46 -4.83 9.92
CA LEU A 58 7.85 -3.43 10.06
C LEU A 58 7.33 -2.89 11.41
N THR A 59 8.00 -3.26 12.49
CA THR A 59 7.58 -2.88 13.86
C THR A 59 8.28 -1.63 14.40
N ASN A 60 9.43 -1.28 13.84
CA ASN A 60 10.20 -0.10 14.25
C ASN A 60 9.78 1.09 13.40
N LYS A 61 9.16 2.09 14.04
CA LYS A 61 8.72 3.33 13.40
C LYS A 61 9.84 4.36 13.48
N ASN A 62 10.52 4.56 12.36
CA ASN A 62 11.61 5.52 12.25
C ASN A 62 11.12 6.64 11.34
N PHE A 63 10.94 7.86 11.86
CA PHE A 63 10.51 9.01 11.07
C PHE A 63 11.66 9.65 10.27
N SER A 64 12.69 8.87 9.90
CA SER A 64 14.00 9.38 9.46
C SER A 64 14.21 9.40 7.95
N THR A 65 13.27 8.91 7.13
CA THR A 65 13.37 8.90 5.67
C THR A 65 12.13 9.51 5.01
N MET A 66 12.33 10.36 4.00
CA MET A 66 11.25 11.01 3.25
C MET A 66 10.54 10.01 2.31
N MET A 67 11.25 8.98 1.85
CA MET A 67 10.73 7.77 1.22
C MET A 67 11.89 6.79 0.96
N ALA A 68 11.94 5.63 1.63
CA ALA A 68 12.92 4.59 1.30
C ALA A 68 12.43 3.69 0.14
N SER A 69 13.36 3.14 -0.64
CA SER A 69 13.08 2.17 -1.70
C SER A 69 12.74 0.79 -1.14
N ALA A 70 12.03 -0.04 -1.91
CA ALA A 70 11.64 -1.39 -1.46
C ALA A 70 12.84 -2.27 -1.06
N ALA A 71 13.98 -2.11 -1.73
CA ALA A 71 15.22 -2.81 -1.37
C ALA A 71 15.76 -2.39 0.00
N GLU A 72 15.77 -1.08 0.30
CA GLU A 72 16.20 -0.56 1.60
C GLU A 72 15.24 -0.97 2.72
N VAL A 73 13.94 -0.95 2.45
CA VAL A 73 12.92 -1.39 3.42
C VAL A 73 13.01 -2.90 3.67
N ALA A 74 13.23 -3.70 2.62
CA ALA A 74 13.43 -5.14 2.74
C ALA A 74 14.71 -5.49 3.55
N GLU A 75 15.71 -4.62 3.53
CA GLU A 75 16.92 -4.78 4.35
C GLU A 75 16.67 -4.45 5.82
N LYS A 76 16.06 -3.30 6.09
CA LYS A 76 15.95 -2.76 7.46
C LYS A 76 14.73 -3.31 8.19
N LEU A 77 13.61 -3.49 7.48
CA LEU A 77 12.29 -3.82 8.03
C LEU A 77 11.81 -2.79 9.07
N GLU A 78 12.03 -1.51 8.76
CA GLU A 78 11.67 -0.38 9.61
C GLU A 78 11.11 0.75 8.73
N GLY A 79 10.27 1.60 9.31
CA GLY A 79 9.69 2.77 8.62
C GLY A 79 8.23 3.03 9.00
N ASP A 80 7.64 4.01 8.33
CA ASP A 80 6.26 4.46 8.56
C ASP A 80 5.32 3.99 7.44
N CYS A 81 4.18 4.68 7.25
CA CYS A 81 3.21 4.37 6.20
C CYS A 81 3.83 4.29 4.81
N THR A 82 4.87 5.09 4.53
CA THR A 82 5.51 5.13 3.22
C THR A 82 6.28 3.85 2.94
N GLU A 83 7.15 3.42 3.86
CA GLU A 83 7.92 2.18 3.74
C GLU A 83 7.02 0.94 3.69
N HIS A 84 5.94 0.91 4.49
CA HIS A 84 4.96 -0.17 4.44
C HIS A 84 4.33 -0.31 3.05
N ALA A 85 3.90 0.81 2.46
CA ALA A 85 3.26 0.80 1.16
C ALA A 85 4.24 0.49 0.03
N VAL A 86 5.48 1.01 0.08
CA VAL A 86 6.50 0.71 -0.93
C VAL A 86 6.87 -0.77 -0.92
N LEU A 87 7.16 -1.35 0.26
CA LEU A 87 7.51 -2.77 0.34
C LEU A 87 6.36 -3.68 -0.09
N LEU A 88 5.13 -3.41 0.36
CA LEU A 88 3.96 -4.19 -0.04
C LEU A 88 3.73 -4.11 -1.56
N ALA A 89 3.81 -2.91 -2.15
CA ALA A 89 3.65 -2.73 -3.58
C ALA A 89 4.68 -3.55 -4.39
N ALA A 90 5.95 -3.57 -3.97
CA ALA A 90 6.99 -4.36 -4.63
C ALA A 90 6.74 -5.87 -4.47
N MET A 91 6.39 -6.34 -3.26
CA MET A 91 6.10 -7.76 -3.01
C MET A 91 4.94 -8.27 -3.86
N LEU A 92 3.87 -7.47 -4.04
CA LEU A 92 2.75 -7.81 -4.91
C LEU A 92 3.20 -8.01 -6.37
N ARG A 93 4.03 -7.10 -6.90
CA ARG A 93 4.53 -7.18 -8.28
C ARG A 93 5.45 -8.38 -8.51
N VAL A 94 6.24 -8.79 -7.51
CA VAL A 94 7.00 -10.06 -7.56
C VAL A 94 6.07 -11.25 -7.83
N LYS A 95 4.84 -11.23 -7.29
CA LYS A 95 3.82 -12.26 -7.53
C LYS A 95 2.89 -11.94 -8.70
N ARG A 96 3.28 -11.01 -9.58
CA ARG A 96 2.53 -10.59 -10.78
C ARG A 96 1.14 -10.02 -10.45
N ILE A 97 0.96 -9.48 -9.24
CA ILE A 97 -0.23 -8.74 -8.85
C ILE A 97 0.06 -7.25 -9.11
N PRO A 98 -0.67 -6.58 -10.03
CA PRO A 98 -0.42 -5.18 -10.30
C PRO A 98 -0.69 -4.34 -9.07
N SER A 99 0.19 -3.39 -8.79
CA SER A 99 0.12 -2.56 -7.59
C SER A 99 0.43 -1.10 -7.88
N ARG A 100 -0.10 -0.21 -7.03
CA ARG A 100 0.25 1.22 -6.98
C ARG A 100 0.17 1.69 -5.54
N VAL A 101 0.72 2.87 -5.26
CA VAL A 101 0.53 3.54 -3.96
C VAL A 101 -0.61 4.55 -4.07
N ALA A 102 -1.33 4.73 -2.97
CA ALA A 102 -2.36 5.73 -2.81
C ALA A 102 -2.01 6.62 -1.62
N VAL A 103 -2.17 7.92 -1.79
CA VAL A 103 -1.94 8.94 -0.76
C VAL A 103 -3.26 9.65 -0.50
N GLY A 104 -3.57 9.86 0.78
CA GLY A 104 -4.85 10.45 1.15
C GLY A 104 -5.01 10.58 2.65
N LEU A 105 -6.25 10.43 3.10
CA LEU A 105 -6.63 10.58 4.49
C LEU A 105 -7.15 9.26 5.05
N VAL A 106 -6.78 8.97 6.30
CA VAL A 106 -7.36 7.85 7.06
C VAL A 106 -7.92 8.33 8.39
N TYR A 107 -9.05 7.76 8.80
CA TYR A 107 -9.60 8.02 10.12
C TYR A 107 -8.72 7.36 11.20
N VAL A 108 -8.15 8.17 12.09
CA VAL A 108 -7.35 7.70 13.22
C VAL A 108 -8.21 7.76 14.48
N GLU A 109 -8.66 6.59 14.93
CA GLU A 109 -9.60 6.47 16.04
C GLU A 109 -9.08 7.10 17.34
N SER A 110 -7.80 6.95 17.67
CA SER A 110 -7.22 7.55 18.88
C SER A 110 -7.21 9.08 18.88
N LEU A 111 -7.22 9.69 17.69
CA LEU A 111 -7.23 11.14 17.51
C LEU A 111 -8.63 11.68 17.20
N GLN A 112 -9.60 10.79 16.97
CA GLN A 112 -10.94 11.13 16.47
C GLN A 112 -10.89 12.09 15.27
N ALA A 113 -9.90 11.90 14.39
CA ALA A 113 -9.59 12.82 13.31
C ALA A 113 -9.03 12.07 12.10
N PHE A 114 -9.13 12.70 10.93
CA PHE A 114 -8.46 12.21 9.72
C PHE A 114 -7.01 12.69 9.69
N GLY A 115 -6.08 11.75 9.51
CA GLY A 115 -4.66 12.01 9.32
C GLY A 115 -4.21 11.70 7.91
N GLY A 116 -3.16 12.38 7.45
CA GLY A 116 -2.48 12.05 6.20
C GLY A 116 -1.86 10.66 6.24
N HIS A 117 -1.95 9.91 5.14
CA HIS A 117 -1.49 8.52 5.08
C HIS A 117 -1.15 8.07 3.66
N MET A 118 -0.34 7.02 3.57
CA MET A 118 -0.04 6.31 2.33
C MET A 118 -0.28 4.81 2.51
N TRP A 119 -0.91 4.18 1.51
CA TRP A 119 -1.17 2.73 1.48
C TRP A 119 -0.97 2.16 0.08
N THR A 120 -1.08 0.83 -0.05
CA THR A 120 -0.96 0.14 -1.34
C THR A 120 -2.34 -0.19 -1.91
N GLU A 121 -2.51 -0.14 -3.22
CA GLU A 121 -3.67 -0.70 -3.90
C GLU A 121 -3.23 -1.83 -4.83
N ALA A 122 -3.94 -2.96 -4.77
CA ALA A 122 -3.74 -4.12 -5.65
C ALA A 122 -4.85 -4.17 -6.71
N PHE A 123 -4.52 -4.42 -7.97
CA PHE A 123 -5.52 -4.55 -9.03
C PHE A 123 -6.04 -5.99 -9.12
N LEU A 124 -7.23 -6.23 -8.59
CA LEU A 124 -7.88 -7.53 -8.50
C LEU A 124 -9.30 -7.43 -9.03
N ASN A 125 -9.74 -8.39 -9.86
CA ASN A 125 -11.07 -8.43 -10.46
C ASN A 125 -11.47 -7.12 -11.18
N GLY A 126 -10.52 -6.42 -11.80
CA GLY A 126 -10.79 -5.18 -12.52
C GLY A 126 -10.92 -3.95 -11.61
N GLN A 127 -10.61 -4.07 -10.32
CA GLN A 127 -10.75 -3.00 -9.33
C GLN A 127 -9.46 -2.79 -8.55
N TRP A 128 -9.21 -1.55 -8.14
CA TRP A 128 -8.16 -1.22 -7.20
C TRP A 128 -8.64 -1.50 -5.79
N ILE A 129 -8.05 -2.52 -5.16
CA ILE A 129 -8.39 -2.96 -3.82
C ILE A 129 -7.35 -2.37 -2.85
N PRO A 130 -7.75 -1.51 -1.91
CA PRO A 130 -6.82 -0.89 -0.97
C PRO A 130 -6.37 -1.92 0.07
N LEU A 131 -5.08 -1.89 0.39
CA LEU A 131 -4.38 -2.73 1.36
C LEU A 131 -3.49 -1.83 2.22
N ASP A 132 -3.73 -1.83 3.52
CA ASP A 132 -3.03 -0.99 4.47
C ASP A 132 -2.15 -1.86 5.38
N ALA A 133 -0.90 -2.05 4.97
CA ALA A 133 0.08 -2.82 5.73
C ALA A 133 0.42 -2.18 7.09
N THR A 134 0.06 -0.92 7.35
CA THR A 134 0.20 -0.36 8.71
C THR A 134 -0.84 -0.92 9.68
N LEU A 135 -1.94 -1.47 9.16
CA LEU A 135 -3.04 -2.06 9.93
C LEU A 135 -3.13 -3.59 9.80
N GLY A 136 -2.80 -4.16 8.63
CA GLY A 136 -2.81 -5.61 8.41
C GLY A 136 -4.20 -6.27 8.45
N ARG A 137 -5.27 -5.52 8.17
CA ARG A 137 -6.67 -5.93 8.43
C ARG A 137 -7.38 -6.60 7.25
N GLY A 138 -6.72 -6.79 6.12
CA GLY A 138 -7.33 -7.43 4.95
C GLY A 138 -8.10 -6.48 4.04
N GLY A 139 -7.67 -5.22 3.99
CA GLY A 139 -8.24 -4.17 3.16
C GLY A 139 -8.54 -2.87 3.92
N ALA A 140 -8.80 -1.81 3.16
CA ALA A 140 -9.25 -0.54 3.70
C ALA A 140 -10.78 -0.38 3.61
N GLY A 141 -11.37 0.14 4.69
CA GLY A 141 -12.80 0.47 4.76
C GLY A 141 -13.10 1.87 4.20
N PRO A 142 -14.33 2.38 4.40
CA PRO A 142 -14.72 3.73 3.98
C PRO A 142 -13.96 4.85 4.73
N THR A 143 -13.10 4.48 5.69
CA THR A 143 -12.23 5.37 6.44
C THR A 143 -11.00 5.85 5.67
N HIS A 144 -10.75 5.34 4.46
CA HIS A 144 -9.62 5.72 3.61
C HIS A 144 -10.12 6.53 2.41
N ILE A 145 -9.71 7.79 2.34
CA ILE A 145 -10.11 8.74 1.29
C ILE A 145 -8.88 9.02 0.42
N THR A 146 -8.85 8.44 -0.78
CA THR A 146 -7.77 8.64 -1.75
C THR A 146 -7.80 10.05 -2.33
N LEU A 147 -6.65 10.74 -2.31
CA LEU A 147 -6.46 12.06 -2.93
C LEU A 147 -5.54 12.00 -4.15
N ALA A 148 -4.57 11.08 -4.13
CA ALA A 148 -3.63 10.86 -5.22
C ALA A 148 -3.23 9.38 -5.30
N VAL A 149 -2.76 8.97 -6.48
CA VAL A 149 -2.20 7.64 -6.70
C VAL A 149 -0.94 7.74 -7.54
N SER A 150 -0.01 6.79 -7.36
CA SER A 150 1.22 6.72 -8.15
C SER A 150 1.62 5.27 -8.40
N SER A 151 2.02 4.96 -9.63
CA SER A 151 2.67 3.69 -9.96
C SER A 151 4.12 3.64 -9.49
N LEU A 152 4.68 4.77 -9.02
CA LEU A 152 6.11 4.96 -8.73
C LEU A 152 7.02 4.64 -9.93
N ALA A 153 6.51 4.84 -11.15
CA ALA A 153 7.29 4.69 -12.37
C ALA A 153 8.42 5.71 -12.46
N ASP A 154 9.56 5.33 -13.05
CA ASP A 154 10.76 6.18 -13.10
C ASP A 154 10.60 7.45 -13.94
N GLU A 155 9.71 7.40 -14.93
CA GLU A 155 9.35 8.52 -15.82
C GLU A 155 8.32 9.47 -15.17
N ALA A 156 7.73 9.07 -14.02
CA ALA A 156 6.72 9.88 -13.33
C ALA A 156 7.37 10.97 -12.48
N PRO A 157 6.60 12.01 -12.07
CA PRO A 157 7.07 12.97 -11.07
C PRO A 157 7.57 12.26 -9.81
N SER A 158 8.51 12.91 -9.11
CA SER A 158 9.03 12.43 -7.83
C SER A 158 7.91 11.91 -6.93
N PRO A 159 8.07 10.77 -6.24
CA PRO A 159 7.02 10.23 -5.37
C PRO A 159 6.50 11.21 -4.33
N VAL A 160 7.33 12.15 -3.88
CA VAL A 160 6.94 13.24 -2.97
C VAL A 160 5.82 14.10 -3.58
N THR A 161 5.76 14.25 -4.90
CA THR A 161 4.69 14.98 -5.61
C THR A 161 3.31 14.36 -5.38
N ALA A 162 3.22 13.04 -5.12
CA ALA A 162 1.95 12.39 -4.80
C ALA A 162 1.34 12.90 -3.48
N PHE A 163 2.13 13.54 -2.60
CA PHE A 163 1.65 14.15 -1.35
C PHE A 163 1.12 15.57 -1.53
N LEU A 164 1.33 16.24 -2.67
CA LEU A 164 0.88 17.63 -2.85
C LEU A 164 -0.64 17.80 -2.68
N PRO A 165 -1.51 16.93 -3.22
CA PRO A 165 -2.96 17.03 -2.99
C PRO A 165 -3.33 16.93 -1.51
N LEU A 166 -2.63 16.05 -0.76
CA LEU A 166 -2.80 15.93 0.69
C LEU A 166 -2.37 17.22 1.42
N MET A 167 -1.19 17.77 1.10
CA MET A 167 -0.72 19.03 1.68
C MET A 167 -1.66 20.21 1.37
N ASN A 168 -2.30 20.19 0.20
CA ASN A 168 -3.25 21.22 -0.19
C ASN A 168 -4.55 21.20 0.61
N VAL A 169 -4.94 20.04 1.17
CA VAL A 169 -6.17 19.90 1.96
C VAL A 169 -5.92 19.89 3.47
N LEU A 170 -4.72 19.52 3.92
CA LEU A 170 -4.38 19.49 5.35
C LEU A 170 -4.63 20.86 6.01
N GLY A 171 -5.41 20.85 7.09
CA GLY A 171 -5.81 22.05 7.83
C GLY A 171 -6.83 22.95 7.11
N LYS A 172 -7.27 22.60 5.89
CA LYS A 172 -8.25 23.37 5.10
C LYS A 172 -9.57 22.65 4.85
N ILE A 173 -9.69 21.42 5.34
CA ILE A 173 -10.90 20.61 5.22
C ILE A 173 -11.47 20.31 6.60
N GLN A 174 -12.79 20.22 6.67
CA GLN A 174 -13.53 19.67 7.80
C GLN A 174 -14.24 18.42 7.32
N ILE A 175 -14.05 17.31 8.03
CA ILE A 175 -14.76 16.06 7.77
C ILE A 175 -15.69 15.82 8.94
N GLU A 176 -16.98 15.78 8.65
CA GLU A 176 -18.03 15.46 9.62
C GLU A 176 -18.57 14.06 9.32
N VAL A 177 -18.54 13.19 10.34
CA VAL A 177 -19.15 11.87 10.24
C VAL A 177 -20.64 12.01 10.54
N LEU A 178 -21.46 12.10 9.48
CA LEU A 178 -22.90 12.30 9.62
C LEU A 178 -23.63 11.06 10.16
N LYS A 179 -23.24 9.86 9.71
CA LYS A 179 -23.86 8.60 10.08
C LYS A 179 -22.89 7.44 9.86
N VAL A 180 -22.89 6.47 10.76
CA VAL A 180 -22.20 5.19 10.58
C VAL A 180 -23.19 4.06 10.74
N GLU A 181 -23.34 3.24 9.72
CA GLU A 181 -24.15 2.02 9.75
C GLU A 181 -23.26 0.83 9.45
N TRP A 182 -23.32 -0.20 10.30
CA TRP A 182 -22.61 -1.45 10.07
C TRP A 182 -23.64 -2.57 9.94
N THR A 183 -23.59 -3.30 8.84
CA THR A 183 -24.31 -4.57 8.71
C THR A 183 -23.38 -5.67 9.22
N ARG A 184 -23.82 -6.43 10.23
CA ARG A 184 -23.12 -7.62 10.71
C ARG A 184 -23.26 -8.77 9.73
#